data_AF-A0A8T4YZ70-F1
#
_entry.id   AF-A0A8T4YZ70-F1
#
_cell.length_a   1.000
_cell.length_b   1.000
_cell.length_c   1.000
_cell.angle_alpha   90.00
_cell.angle_beta   90.00
_cell.angle_gamma   90.00
#
_symmetry.space_group_name_H-M   'P 1'
#
loop_
_entity.id
_entity.type
_entity.pdbx_description
1 polymer ?
#
loop_
_entity_poly.entity_id
_entity_poly.type
_entity_poly.pdbx_seq_one_letter_code
_entity_poly.pdbx_strand_id
1 'polypeptide(L)'
;MNNDQSFKLEAFRQLAEEISKCNRCILSKKRKNPVVGDGDINAKIVLIGEAPGYWEDVAGKPFVGSAGKLLNELLREADLPRESIYITNVIKCRPPGNRDPHPDEVDACRVYLDRQLDIIRPRVIVTLGRHSTAYIFSKAGVPFKSISDVQGKVFTVEFWEAKTYIIPSYHPAAALYNARLKDDIRSVIMLVGKIKADLQL
;
A
#
# COMPACT_ATOMS: atom_id res chain seq x y z
N MET A 1 20.71 15.26 -9.49
CA MET A 1 20.34 13.91 -9.01
C MET A 1 21.64 13.18 -8.72
N ASN A 2 21.81 12.64 -7.51
CA ASN A 2 22.97 11.79 -7.19
C ASN A 2 22.84 10.44 -7.91
N ASN A 3 23.96 9.72 -8.08
CA ASN A 3 24.01 8.48 -8.86
C ASN A 3 23.01 7.43 -8.35
N ASP A 4 22.83 7.37 -7.03
CA ASP A 4 21.90 6.46 -6.34
C ASP A 4 20.42 6.73 -6.67
N GLN A 5 19.98 8.00 -6.69
CA GLN A 5 18.61 8.34 -7.12
C GLN A 5 18.36 7.99 -8.59
N SER A 6 19.38 8.12 -9.45
CA SER A 6 19.28 7.76 -10.86
C SER A 6 19.08 6.25 -11.03
N PHE A 7 19.87 5.42 -10.34
CA PHE A 7 19.72 3.97 -10.36
C PHE A 7 18.36 3.53 -9.81
N LYS A 8 17.93 4.13 -8.70
CA LYS A 8 16.64 3.83 -8.09
C LYS A 8 15.46 4.14 -9.03
N LEU A 9 15.50 5.30 -9.69
CA LEU A 9 14.49 5.69 -10.67
C LEU A 9 14.45 4.72 -11.86
N GLU A 10 15.61 4.33 -12.38
CA GLU A 10 15.69 3.38 -13.49
C GLU A 10 15.18 1.99 -13.12
N ALA A 11 15.60 1.46 -11.96
CA ALA A 11 15.08 0.19 -11.45
C ALA A 11 13.56 0.22 -11.27
N PHE A 12 13.02 1.34 -10.79
CA PHE A 12 11.58 1.50 -10.63
C PHE A 12 10.85 1.59 -11.98
N ARG A 13 11.43 2.28 -12.98
CA ARG A 13 10.86 2.35 -14.33
C ARG A 13 10.79 0.97 -14.98
N GLN A 14 11.85 0.18 -14.88
CA GLN A 14 11.87 -1.19 -15.39
C GLN A 14 10.80 -2.06 -14.71
N LEU A 15 10.67 -1.94 -13.39
CA LEU A 15 9.62 -2.63 -12.63
C LEU A 15 8.21 -2.23 -13.09
N ALA A 16 7.96 -0.93 -13.30
CA ALA A 16 6.68 -0.44 -13.80
C ALA A 16 6.38 -0.96 -15.22
N GLU A 17 7.39 -1.02 -16.09
CA GLU A 17 7.26 -1.58 -17.44
C GLU A 17 6.91 -3.07 -17.38
N GLU A 18 7.59 -3.85 -16.53
CA GLU A 18 7.28 -5.27 -16.32
C GLU A 18 5.85 -5.49 -15.81
N ILE A 19 5.37 -4.65 -14.88
CA ILE A 19 3.99 -4.72 -14.40
C ILE A 19 3.01 -4.40 -15.53
N SER A 20 3.33 -3.42 -16.38
CA SER A 20 2.44 -3.01 -17.48
C SER A 20 2.20 -4.14 -18.50
N LYS A 21 3.23 -4.95 -18.76
CA LYS A 21 3.21 -6.09 -19.69
C LYS A 21 2.91 -7.43 -19.00
N CYS A 22 2.64 -7.44 -17.69
CA CYS A 22 2.48 -8.66 -16.91
C CYS A 22 1.31 -9.52 -17.37
N ASN A 23 1.56 -10.83 -17.55
CA ASN A 23 0.56 -11.86 -17.87
C ASN A 23 0.63 -13.09 -16.93
N ARG A 24 1.14 -12.92 -15.71
CA ARG A 24 1.39 -14.01 -14.75
C ARG A 24 0.14 -14.66 -14.15
N CYS A 25 -1.03 -14.03 -14.22
CA CYS A 25 -2.29 -14.58 -13.72
C CYS A 25 -3.49 -14.14 -14.57
N ILE A 26 -4.66 -14.72 -14.30
CA ILE A 26 -5.88 -14.51 -15.09
C ILE A 26 -6.36 -13.04 -15.11
N LEU A 27 -6.01 -12.27 -14.09
CA LEU A 27 -6.42 -10.87 -13.96
C LEU A 27 -5.86 -9.97 -15.07
N SER A 28 -4.73 -10.34 -15.68
CA SER A 28 -4.18 -9.56 -16.80
C SER A 28 -5.10 -9.51 -18.01
N LYS A 29 -5.95 -10.53 -18.19
CA LYS A 29 -6.87 -10.65 -19.32
C LYS A 29 -8.07 -9.72 -19.23
N LYS A 30 -8.38 -9.19 -18.05
CA LYS A 30 -9.60 -8.39 -17.79
C LYS A 30 -9.35 -6.97 -17.31
N ARG A 31 -8.14 -6.64 -16.84
CA ARG A 31 -7.80 -5.27 -16.42
C ARG A 31 -7.91 -4.32 -17.62
N LYS A 32 -8.32 -3.08 -17.37
CA LYS A 32 -8.12 -1.97 -18.32
C LYS A 32 -6.72 -1.40 -18.18
N ASN A 33 -6.29 -1.11 -16.96
CA ASN A 33 -4.93 -0.69 -16.66
C ASN A 33 -4.40 -1.45 -15.43
N PRO A 34 -3.15 -1.91 -15.45
CA PRO A 34 -2.49 -2.29 -14.22
C PRO A 34 -2.26 -1.03 -13.37
N VAL A 35 -2.31 -1.20 -12.06
CA VAL A 35 -2.09 -0.14 -11.08
C VAL A 35 -0.82 -0.44 -10.32
N VAL A 36 0.29 0.14 -10.78
CA VAL A 36 1.62 -0.05 -10.19
C VAL A 36 1.65 0.50 -8.76
N GLY A 37 1.19 1.74 -8.61
CA GLY A 37 1.28 2.53 -7.39
C GLY A 37 1.57 3.99 -7.77
N ASP A 38 1.55 4.90 -6.81
CA ASP A 38 1.59 6.34 -7.05
C ASP A 38 2.23 7.06 -5.86
N GLY A 39 3.00 8.12 -6.12
CA GLY A 39 3.75 8.88 -5.11
C GLY A 39 5.27 8.83 -5.29
N ASP A 40 6.02 9.25 -4.27
CA ASP A 40 7.49 9.34 -4.32
C ASP A 40 8.14 7.97 -4.06
N ILE A 41 8.98 7.53 -5.00
CA ILE A 41 9.76 6.28 -4.84
C ILE A 41 10.81 6.39 -3.73
N ASN A 42 11.13 7.59 -3.25
CA ASN A 42 12.00 7.84 -2.11
C ASN A 42 11.23 7.99 -0.79
N ALA A 43 9.91 7.84 -0.81
CA ALA A 43 9.07 7.99 0.36
C ALA A 43 9.53 7.12 1.53
N LYS A 44 9.50 7.70 2.73
CA LYS A 44 9.74 6.97 3.98
C LYS A 44 8.49 6.28 4.50
N ILE A 45 7.33 6.60 3.95
CA ILE A 45 6.03 6.07 4.34
C ILE A 45 5.37 5.44 3.12
N VAL A 46 5.02 4.16 3.22
CA VAL A 46 4.31 3.42 2.18
C VAL A 46 2.95 2.96 2.70
N LEU A 47 1.88 3.19 1.94
CA LEU A 47 0.54 2.66 2.20
C LEU A 47 0.25 1.51 1.25
N ILE A 48 -0.27 0.39 1.78
CA ILE A 48 -0.52 -0.84 1.02
C ILE A 48 -1.97 -1.28 1.21
N GLY A 49 -2.77 -1.20 0.15
CA GLY A 49 -4.10 -1.79 0.07
C GLY A 49 -4.10 -3.22 -0.46
N GLU A 50 -5.28 -3.73 -0.78
CA GLU A 50 -5.48 -5.11 -1.25
C GLU A 50 -5.32 -5.23 -2.77
N ALA A 51 -6.20 -4.57 -3.51
CA ALA A 51 -6.31 -4.65 -4.96
C ALA A 51 -6.91 -3.36 -5.55
N PRO A 52 -6.73 -3.09 -6.85
CA PRO A 52 -7.41 -2.00 -7.53
C PRO A 52 -8.93 -2.22 -7.60
N GLY A 53 -9.71 -1.16 -7.37
CA GLY A 53 -11.14 -1.12 -7.66
C GLY A 53 -11.43 -0.67 -9.09
N TYR A 54 -12.71 -0.44 -9.39
CA TYR A 54 -13.17 -0.01 -10.73
C TYR A 54 -12.48 1.26 -11.20
N TRP A 55 -12.50 2.31 -10.38
CA TRP A 55 -11.96 3.62 -10.76
C TRP A 55 -10.44 3.60 -10.86
N GLU A 56 -9.78 2.80 -10.03
CA GLU A 56 -8.34 2.58 -10.08
C GLU A 56 -7.92 1.88 -11.37
N ASP A 57 -8.64 0.83 -11.79
CA ASP A 57 -8.42 0.13 -13.06
C ASP A 57 -8.65 1.04 -14.27
N VAL A 58 -9.65 1.93 -14.20
CA VAL A 58 -9.90 2.92 -15.25
C VAL A 58 -8.80 3.97 -15.34
N ALA A 59 -8.31 4.47 -14.20
CA ALA A 59 -7.33 5.55 -14.13
C ALA A 59 -5.87 5.09 -14.18
N GLY A 60 -5.58 3.82 -13.90
CA GLY A 60 -4.22 3.32 -13.70
C GLY A 60 -3.55 3.83 -12.40
N LYS A 61 -4.33 4.36 -11.45
CA LYS A 61 -3.83 4.96 -10.20
C LYS A 61 -4.53 4.37 -8.98
N PRO A 62 -3.82 4.13 -7.86
CA PRO A 62 -4.41 3.51 -6.67
C PRO A 62 -5.24 4.53 -5.87
N PHE A 63 -6.28 4.08 -5.18
CA PHE A 63 -7.10 4.91 -4.28
C PHE A 63 -7.60 6.22 -4.92
N VAL A 64 -8.32 6.10 -6.04
CA VAL A 64 -8.97 7.24 -6.74
C VAL A 64 -10.50 7.18 -6.69
N GLY A 65 -11.07 6.04 -6.30
CA GLY A 65 -12.50 5.87 -6.02
C GLY A 65 -12.93 6.47 -4.67
N SER A 66 -14.15 6.15 -4.21
CA SER A 66 -14.71 6.70 -2.96
C SER A 66 -13.85 6.41 -1.72
N ALA A 67 -13.34 5.18 -1.59
CA ALA A 67 -12.42 4.80 -0.51
C ALA A 67 -11.12 5.62 -0.56
N GLY A 68 -10.65 5.93 -1.77
CA GLY A 68 -9.47 6.76 -1.98
C GLY A 68 -9.69 8.24 -1.66
N LYS A 69 -10.88 8.78 -1.96
CA LYS A 69 -11.24 10.15 -1.55
C LYS A 69 -11.20 10.31 -0.04
N LEU A 70 -11.77 9.36 0.70
CA LEU A 70 -11.69 9.33 2.16
C LEU A 70 -10.23 9.25 2.63
N LEU A 71 -9.43 8.34 2.07
CA LEU A 71 -8.02 8.22 2.43
C LEU A 71 -7.26 9.55 2.19
N ASN A 72 -7.49 10.21 1.05
CA ASN A 72 -6.85 11.48 0.73
C ASN A 72 -7.31 12.65 1.64
N GLU A 73 -8.53 12.61 2.16
CA GLU A 73 -9.00 13.54 3.20
C GLU A 73 -8.19 13.36 4.48
N LEU A 74 -8.12 12.13 4.99
CA LEU A 74 -7.41 11.80 6.24
C LEU A 74 -5.90 12.05 6.14
N LEU A 75 -5.29 11.76 5.00
CA LEU A 75 -3.87 12.04 4.74
C LEU A 75 -3.55 13.54 4.82
N ARG A 76 -4.43 14.40 4.28
CA ARG A 76 -4.26 15.85 4.37
C ARG A 76 -4.38 16.35 5.80
N GLU A 77 -5.29 15.79 6.59
CA GLU A 77 -5.43 16.14 8.01
C GLU A 77 -4.18 15.79 8.85
N ALA A 78 -3.45 14.74 8.46
CA ALA A 78 -2.26 14.28 9.15
C ALA A 78 -0.94 14.85 8.60
N ASP A 79 -0.99 15.87 7.74
CA ASP A 79 0.18 16.45 7.06
C ASP A 79 1.01 15.39 6.29
N LEU A 80 0.32 14.49 5.59
CA LEU A 80 0.87 13.45 4.74
C LEU A 80 0.47 13.72 3.28
N PRO A 81 1.05 14.72 2.60
CA PRO A 81 0.73 14.99 1.21
C PRO A 81 1.07 13.76 0.37
N ARG A 82 0.19 13.43 -0.58
CA ARG A 82 0.25 12.20 -1.37
C ARG A 82 1.57 12.07 -2.15
N GLU A 83 2.14 13.21 -2.53
CA GLU A 83 3.40 13.35 -3.25
C GLU A 83 4.61 13.01 -2.39
N SER A 84 4.49 13.02 -1.05
CA SER A 84 5.57 12.70 -0.10
C SER A 84 5.56 11.23 0.37
N ILE A 85 4.50 10.51 0.06
CA ILE A 85 4.31 9.10 0.42
C ILE A 85 4.27 8.26 -0.84
N TYR A 86 4.24 6.94 -0.67
CA TYR A 86 3.99 6.01 -1.78
C TYR A 86 2.80 5.12 -1.47
N ILE A 87 1.87 4.97 -2.41
CA ILE A 87 0.64 4.19 -2.24
C ILE A 87 0.60 3.09 -3.28
N THR A 88 0.34 1.85 -2.86
CA THR A 88 0.16 0.70 -3.76
C THR A 88 -0.79 -0.34 -3.16
N ASN A 89 -0.92 -1.49 -3.80
CA ASN A 89 -1.74 -2.62 -3.39
C ASN A 89 -0.92 -3.92 -3.39
N VAL A 90 -1.38 -4.97 -2.70
CA VAL A 90 -0.74 -6.30 -2.78
C VAL A 90 -0.73 -6.81 -4.22
N ILE A 91 -1.87 -6.74 -4.90
CA ILE A 91 -1.96 -7.08 -6.33
C ILE A 91 -2.15 -5.85 -7.21
N LYS A 92 -1.71 -5.92 -8.47
CA LYS A 92 -1.67 -4.77 -9.40
C LYS A 92 -2.80 -4.75 -10.43
N CYS A 93 -3.70 -5.71 -10.40
CA CYS A 93 -4.80 -5.84 -11.36
C CYS A 93 -6.12 -5.98 -10.61
N ARG A 94 -7.18 -5.38 -11.13
CA ARG A 94 -8.52 -5.46 -10.53
C ARG A 94 -9.12 -6.87 -10.68
N PRO A 95 -9.56 -7.52 -9.58
CA PRO A 95 -10.38 -8.72 -9.66
C PRO A 95 -11.77 -8.46 -10.27
N PRO A 96 -12.33 -9.39 -11.05
CA PRO A 96 -13.67 -9.23 -11.63
C PRO A 96 -14.73 -8.97 -10.56
N GLY A 97 -15.57 -7.94 -10.77
CA GLY A 97 -16.60 -7.58 -9.80
C GLY A 97 -16.08 -7.04 -8.46
N ASN A 98 -14.79 -6.65 -8.37
CA ASN A 98 -14.14 -6.24 -7.11
C ASN A 98 -14.21 -7.32 -6.01
N ARG A 99 -14.26 -8.61 -6.37
CA ARG A 99 -14.08 -9.68 -5.40
C ARG A 99 -12.70 -9.61 -4.76
N ASP A 100 -12.55 -10.28 -3.63
CA ASP A 100 -11.23 -10.51 -3.05
C ASP A 100 -10.35 -11.31 -4.03
N PRO A 101 -9.03 -11.04 -4.08
CA PRO A 101 -8.11 -11.78 -4.92
C PRO A 101 -7.95 -13.21 -4.41
N HIS A 102 -7.86 -14.15 -5.34
CA HIS A 102 -7.61 -15.54 -5.00
C HIS A 102 -6.14 -15.73 -4.58
N PRO A 103 -5.82 -16.77 -3.78
CA PRO A 103 -4.44 -17.01 -3.31
C PRO A 103 -3.42 -17.11 -4.44
N ASP A 104 -3.76 -17.77 -5.54
CA ASP A 104 -2.89 -17.91 -6.73
C ASP A 104 -2.64 -16.56 -7.42
N GLU A 105 -3.62 -15.65 -7.42
CA GLU A 105 -3.47 -14.29 -7.95
C GLU A 105 -2.56 -13.45 -7.07
N VAL A 106 -2.65 -13.61 -5.75
CA VAL A 106 -1.74 -12.96 -4.78
C VAL A 106 -0.32 -13.50 -4.98
N ASP A 107 -0.14 -14.82 -5.01
CA ASP A 107 1.17 -15.45 -5.17
C ASP A 107 1.86 -15.09 -6.48
N ALA A 108 1.10 -14.99 -7.57
CA ALA A 108 1.64 -14.57 -8.86
C ALA A 108 2.06 -13.09 -8.90
N CYS A 109 1.44 -12.22 -8.09
CA CYS A 109 1.61 -10.77 -8.16
C CYS A 109 2.53 -10.21 -7.06
N ARG A 110 2.65 -10.90 -5.92
CA ARG A 110 3.38 -10.43 -4.73
C ARG A 110 4.84 -10.06 -4.98
N VAL A 111 5.47 -10.72 -5.96
CA VAL A 111 6.84 -10.42 -6.41
C VAL A 111 7.03 -8.95 -6.79
N TYR A 112 5.98 -8.29 -7.30
CA TYR A 112 6.03 -6.88 -7.63
C TYR A 112 6.01 -5.99 -6.40
N LEU A 113 5.20 -6.31 -5.40
CA LEU A 113 5.18 -5.55 -4.14
C LEU A 113 6.53 -5.70 -3.41
N ASP A 114 7.08 -6.90 -3.34
CA ASP A 114 8.40 -7.14 -2.74
C ASP A 114 9.46 -6.27 -3.39
N ARG A 115 9.55 -6.28 -4.73
CA ARG A 115 10.51 -5.44 -5.46
C ARG A 115 10.26 -3.95 -5.28
N GLN A 116 9.01 -3.51 -5.19
CA GLN A 116 8.71 -2.11 -4.88
C GLN A 116 9.26 -1.72 -3.51
N LEU A 117 9.04 -2.56 -2.49
CA LEU A 117 9.53 -2.30 -1.15
C LEU A 117 11.06 -2.37 -1.09
N ASP A 118 11.71 -3.29 -1.81
CA ASP A 118 13.18 -3.39 -1.87
C ASP A 118 13.84 -2.17 -2.53
N ILE A 119 13.15 -1.54 -3.48
CA ILE A 119 13.57 -0.29 -4.12
C ILE A 119 13.30 0.90 -3.19
N ILE A 120 12.10 1.00 -2.63
CA ILE A 120 11.67 2.17 -1.85
C ILE A 120 12.37 2.22 -0.49
N ARG A 121 12.46 1.07 0.20
CA ARG A 121 12.96 0.86 1.56
C ARG A 121 12.34 1.84 2.58
N PRO A 122 10.99 1.83 2.75
CA PRO A 122 10.31 2.73 3.68
C PRO A 122 10.70 2.48 5.14
N ARG A 123 10.56 3.51 5.96
CA ARG A 123 10.68 3.43 7.43
C ARG A 123 9.35 3.11 8.10
N VAL A 124 8.24 3.44 7.45
CA VAL A 124 6.88 3.17 7.93
C VAL A 124 6.07 2.50 6.82
N ILE A 125 5.42 1.38 7.14
CA ILE A 125 4.49 0.67 6.27
C ILE A 125 3.12 0.70 6.94
N VAL A 126 2.14 1.31 6.27
CA VAL A 126 0.75 1.33 6.70
C VAL A 126 -0.03 0.32 5.87
N THR A 127 -0.55 -0.72 6.51
CA THR A 127 -1.36 -1.74 5.82
C THR A 127 -2.84 -1.43 5.98
N LEU A 128 -3.52 -1.25 4.85
CA LEU A 128 -4.94 -0.92 4.79
C LEU A 128 -5.76 -2.20 4.57
N GLY A 129 -6.30 -2.75 5.65
CA GLY A 129 -7.15 -3.95 5.62
C GLY A 129 -6.40 -5.27 5.87
N ARG A 130 -7.18 -6.36 5.90
CA ARG A 130 -6.70 -7.68 6.31
C ARG A 130 -5.66 -8.29 5.35
N HIS A 131 -5.81 -8.07 4.04
CA HIS A 131 -4.96 -8.71 3.04
C HIS A 131 -3.53 -8.16 3.04
N SER A 132 -3.37 -6.84 2.99
CA SER A 132 -2.06 -6.21 3.08
C SER A 132 -1.41 -6.43 4.43
N THR A 133 -2.19 -6.43 5.52
CA THR A 133 -1.68 -6.72 6.87
C THR A 133 -1.15 -8.14 6.95
N ALA A 134 -1.94 -9.14 6.56
CA ALA A 134 -1.52 -10.54 6.55
C ALA A 134 -0.26 -10.76 5.71
N TYR A 135 -0.18 -10.11 4.54
CA TYR A 135 0.98 -10.18 3.66
C TYR A 135 2.25 -9.65 4.33
N ILE A 136 2.23 -8.42 4.82
CA ILE A 136 3.40 -7.78 5.43
C ILE A 136 3.78 -8.45 6.74
N PHE A 137 2.82 -8.89 7.54
CA PHE A 137 3.07 -9.64 8.79
C PHE A 137 3.76 -10.97 8.50
N SER A 138 3.33 -11.70 7.45
CA SER A 138 4.01 -12.93 7.03
C SER A 138 5.47 -12.68 6.64
N LYS A 139 5.78 -11.55 5.97
CA LYS A 139 7.16 -11.17 5.62
C LYS A 139 7.99 -10.80 6.86
N ALA A 140 7.35 -10.26 7.89
CA ALA A 140 7.97 -9.86 9.14
C ALA A 140 8.05 -10.98 10.20
N GLY A 141 7.49 -12.17 9.95
CA GLY A 141 7.40 -13.22 10.97
C GLY A 141 6.44 -12.89 12.12
N VAL A 142 5.48 -11.99 11.91
CA VAL A 142 4.48 -11.59 12.91
C VAL A 142 3.21 -12.42 12.71
N PRO A 143 2.66 -13.07 13.76
CA PRO A 143 1.40 -13.81 13.62
C PRO A 143 0.23 -12.86 13.40
N PHE A 144 -0.69 -13.22 12.49
CA PHE A 144 -1.89 -12.45 12.18
C PHE A 144 -3.14 -13.29 12.39
N LYS A 145 -4.06 -12.83 13.26
CA LYS A 145 -5.35 -13.47 13.53
C LYS A 145 -6.52 -12.73 12.88
N SER A 146 -6.66 -11.45 13.19
CA SER A 146 -7.72 -10.60 12.62
C SER A 146 -7.27 -9.14 12.56
N ILE A 147 -7.89 -8.35 11.68
CA ILE A 147 -7.57 -6.92 11.57
C ILE A 147 -7.98 -6.15 12.84
N SER A 148 -9.10 -6.51 13.47
CA SER A 148 -9.58 -5.90 14.71
C SER A 148 -8.62 -6.06 15.88
N ASP A 149 -7.81 -7.13 15.90
CA ASP A 149 -6.85 -7.38 16.98
C ASP A 149 -5.59 -6.51 16.87
N VAL A 150 -5.28 -6.00 15.67
CA VAL A 150 -3.97 -5.39 15.36
C VAL A 150 -4.06 -3.96 14.84
N GLN A 151 -5.22 -3.51 14.37
CA GLN A 151 -5.39 -2.14 13.87
C GLN A 151 -5.05 -1.11 14.97
N GLY A 152 -4.39 -0.01 14.61
CA GLY A 152 -3.99 1.02 15.57
C GLY A 152 -2.75 0.70 16.42
N LYS A 153 -2.19 -0.50 16.32
CA LYS A 153 -0.94 -0.88 17.00
C LYS A 153 0.27 -0.62 16.12
N VAL A 154 1.40 -0.30 16.74
CA VAL A 154 2.69 -0.12 16.07
C VAL A 154 3.53 -1.37 16.30
N PHE A 155 3.91 -2.03 15.21
CA PHE A 155 4.81 -3.18 15.23
C PHE A 155 6.18 -2.74 14.73
N THR A 156 7.22 -3.01 15.51
CA THR A 156 8.60 -2.71 15.12
C THR A 156 9.25 -3.99 14.61
N VAL A 157 9.81 -3.91 13.42
CA VAL A 157 10.50 -5.03 12.75
C VAL A 157 11.81 -4.53 12.17
N GLU A 158 12.66 -5.46 11.74
CA GLU A 158 13.88 -5.15 11.00
C GLU A 158 13.71 -5.56 9.54
N PHE A 159 13.72 -4.58 8.64
CA PHE A 159 13.76 -4.79 7.19
C PHE A 159 14.91 -3.99 6.61
N TRP A 160 15.64 -4.58 5.65
CA TRP A 160 16.80 -3.95 5.02
C TRP A 160 17.82 -3.43 6.03
N GLU A 161 18.10 -4.22 7.08
CA GLU A 161 19.04 -3.88 8.17
C GLU A 161 18.65 -2.58 8.91
N ALA A 162 17.37 -2.23 8.86
CA ALA A 162 16.84 -0.99 9.39
C ALA A 162 15.54 -1.23 10.16
N LYS A 163 15.38 -0.47 11.24
CA LYS A 163 14.13 -0.43 12.01
C LYS A 163 13.00 0.11 11.13
N THR A 164 11.96 -0.71 10.95
CA THR A 164 10.76 -0.39 10.17
C THR A 164 9.52 -0.54 11.04
N TYR A 165 8.60 0.40 10.94
CA TYR A 165 7.35 0.42 11.68
C TYR A 165 6.21 -0.05 10.79
N ILE A 166 5.47 -1.08 11.21
CA ILE A 166 4.25 -1.53 10.53
C ILE A 166 3.05 -1.10 11.36
N ILE A 167 2.09 -0.41 10.72
CA ILE A 167 0.91 0.14 11.38
C ILE A 167 -0.34 -0.32 10.61
N PRO A 168 -1.02 -1.37 11.09
CA PRO A 168 -2.25 -1.83 10.46
C PRO A 168 -3.42 -0.87 10.69
N SER A 169 -4.27 -0.74 9.68
CA SER A 169 -5.51 0.03 9.72
C SER A 169 -6.63 -0.77 9.06
N TYR A 170 -7.89 -0.43 9.35
CA TYR A 170 -8.99 -0.89 8.53
C TYR A 170 -8.86 -0.36 7.08
N HIS A 171 -9.44 -1.09 6.12
CA HIS A 171 -9.47 -0.60 4.75
C HIS A 171 -10.47 0.58 4.64
N PRO A 172 -10.13 1.69 3.96
CA PRO A 172 -11.02 2.86 3.85
C PRO A 172 -12.42 2.55 3.28
N ALA A 173 -12.55 1.52 2.45
CA ALA A 173 -13.85 1.08 1.95
C ALA A 173 -14.84 0.64 3.06
N ALA A 174 -14.33 0.09 4.17
CA ALA A 174 -15.17 -0.35 5.30
C ALA A 174 -15.80 0.84 6.05
N ALA A 175 -15.20 2.02 5.96
CA ALA A 175 -15.63 3.24 6.64
C ALA A 175 -16.58 4.11 5.79
N LEU A 176 -16.87 3.76 4.53
CA LEU A 176 -17.73 4.58 3.65
C LEU A 176 -19.14 4.81 4.23
N TYR A 177 -19.63 3.88 5.05
CA TYR A 177 -20.94 3.95 5.68
C TYR A 177 -20.88 3.66 7.18
N ASN A 178 -19.69 3.74 7.80
CA ASN A 178 -19.50 3.43 9.20
C ASN A 178 -18.61 4.50 9.87
N ALA A 179 -19.25 5.40 10.61
CA ALA A 179 -18.58 6.52 11.28
C ALA A 179 -17.50 6.07 12.28
N ARG A 180 -17.80 5.02 13.07
CA ARG A 180 -16.82 4.48 14.02
C ARG A 180 -15.56 3.97 13.33
N LEU A 181 -15.71 3.25 12.22
CA LEU A 181 -14.56 2.79 11.45
C LEU A 181 -13.81 3.96 10.77
N LYS A 182 -14.51 5.04 10.40
CA LYS A 182 -13.85 6.26 9.92
C LYS A 182 -12.95 6.85 11.00
N ASP A 183 -13.42 6.92 12.24
CA ASP A 183 -12.64 7.43 13.37
C ASP A 183 -11.43 6.55 13.67
N ASP A 184 -11.60 5.22 13.66
CA ASP A 184 -10.52 4.26 13.85
C ASP A 184 -9.40 4.46 12.79
N ILE A 185 -9.78 4.58 11.52
CA ILE A 185 -8.82 4.82 10.43
C ILE A 185 -8.15 6.19 10.60
N ARG A 186 -8.92 7.22 10.93
CA ARG A 186 -8.39 8.57 11.18
C ARG A 186 -7.34 8.55 12.28
N SER A 187 -7.60 7.88 13.40
CA SER A 187 -6.64 7.73 14.50
C SER A 187 -5.33 7.08 14.04
N VAL A 188 -5.39 6.06 13.18
CA VAL A 188 -4.19 5.46 12.59
C VAL A 188 -3.42 6.45 11.73
N ILE A 189 -4.10 7.18 10.84
CA ILE A 189 -3.43 8.13 9.94
C ILE A 189 -2.81 9.29 10.72
N MET A 190 -3.47 9.78 11.77
CA MET A 190 -2.90 10.79 12.68
C MET A 190 -1.68 10.26 13.45
N LEU A 191 -1.70 8.99 13.88
CA LEU A 191 -0.55 8.34 14.50
C LEU A 191 0.64 8.27 13.54
N VAL A 192 0.41 7.99 12.25
CA VAL A 192 1.45 8.00 11.21
C VAL A 192 2.04 9.40 11.06
N GLY A 193 1.21 10.45 11.02
CA GLY A 193 1.67 11.84 10.99
C GLY A 193 2.54 12.20 12.19
N LYS A 194 2.17 11.74 13.39
CA LYS A 194 2.99 11.92 14.60
C LYS A 194 4.33 11.20 14.50
N ILE A 195 4.34 9.93 14.06
CA ILE A 195 5.58 9.15 13.89
C ILE A 195 6.49 9.79 12.83
N LYS A 196 5.92 10.32 11.73
CA LYS A 196 6.68 11.09 10.74
C LYS A 196 7.43 12.25 11.39
N ALA A 197 6.72 13.06 12.19
CA ALA A 197 7.31 14.20 12.90
C ALA A 197 8.39 13.77 13.90
N ASP A 198 8.11 12.76 14.72
CA ASP A 198 9.04 12.24 15.75
C ASP A 198 10.32 11.68 15.13
N LEU A 199 10.23 11.07 13.95
CA LEU A 199 11.35 10.47 13.22
C LEU A 199 12.00 11.43 12.21
N GLN A 200 11.50 12.67 12.06
CA GLN A 200 11.96 13.66 11.09
C GLN A 200 12.01 13.11 9.65
N LEU A 201 10.95 12.40 9.25
CA LEU A 201 10.81 11.74 7.93
C LEU A 201 10.23 12.66 6.85
#